data_AF-A0A521HJE8-F1
#
_entry.id   AF-A0A521HJE8-F1
#
_cell.length_a   1.000
_cell.length_b   1.000
_cell.length_c   1.000
_cell.angle_alpha   90.00
_cell.angle_beta   90.00
_cell.angle_gamma   90.00
#
_symmetry.space_group_name_H-M   'P 1'
#
loop_
_entity.id
_entity.type
_entity.pdbx_description
1 polymer ?
#
loop_
_entity_poly.entity_id
_entity_poly.type
_entity_poly.pdbx_seq_one_letter_code
_entity_poly.pdbx_strand_id
1 'polypeptide(L)'
;MWKDFWFAGATRNYWVLSSLLMLGYVLAITLGVQLDSGWPMSIRVLAALVPALLIIGFVVLEFRRIRNTDELRQRMELEAGMLTLAVSVPLLSAIGLLDDAGIMEVPFLMSVPALMLIYIAAQAWAHRRYQ
;
A
#
# COMPACT_ATOMS: atom_id res chain seq x y z
N MET A 1 -4.28 -23.91 7.23
CA MET A 1 -3.85 -23.65 5.83
C MET A 1 -4.07 -22.22 5.38
N TRP A 2 -5.30 -21.69 5.24
CA TRP A 2 -5.48 -20.28 4.83
C TRP A 2 -5.02 -19.25 5.89
N LYS A 3 -5.20 -19.53 7.18
CA LYS A 3 -4.72 -18.63 8.26
C LYS A 3 -3.19 -18.54 8.29
N ASP A 4 -2.49 -19.66 8.14
CA ASP A 4 -1.03 -19.71 8.10
C ASP A 4 -0.47 -19.01 6.84
N PHE A 5 -1.25 -19.02 5.76
CA PHE A 5 -0.93 -18.30 4.53
C PHE A 5 -0.92 -16.79 4.69
N TRP A 6 -1.78 -16.18 5.51
CA TRP A 6 -1.75 -14.71 5.70
C TRP A 6 -0.75 -14.25 6.75
N PHE A 7 -0.33 -15.16 7.64
CA PHE A 7 0.41 -14.79 8.85
C PHE A 7 1.86 -15.31 8.92
N ALA A 8 2.38 -16.05 7.94
CA ALA A 8 3.78 -16.50 8.03
C ALA A 8 4.78 -15.35 7.90
N GLY A 9 5.84 -15.45 8.69
CA GLY A 9 6.83 -14.40 8.89
C GLY A 9 6.33 -13.26 9.79
N ALA A 10 5.05 -13.23 10.18
CA ALA A 10 4.50 -12.18 11.04
C ALA A 10 4.81 -12.45 12.51
N THR A 11 5.57 -11.54 13.12
CA THR A 11 5.83 -11.53 14.57
C THR A 11 4.90 -10.55 15.28
N ARG A 12 4.83 -10.60 16.62
CA ARG A 12 4.11 -9.59 17.41
C ARG A 12 4.59 -8.16 17.10
N ASN A 13 5.91 -7.98 16.98
CA ASN A 13 6.49 -6.67 16.66
C ASN A 13 6.09 -6.20 15.26
N TYR A 14 6.02 -7.12 14.29
CA TYR A 14 5.52 -6.79 12.95
C TYR A 14 4.09 -6.24 13.02
N TRP A 15 3.17 -6.88 13.75
CA TRP A 15 1.79 -6.41 13.87
C TRP A 15 1.67 -5.04 14.54
N VAL A 16 2.45 -4.81 15.59
CA VAL A 16 2.48 -3.52 16.28
C VAL A 16 3.00 -2.43 15.34
N LEU A 17 4.14 -2.66 14.68
CA LEU A 17 4.74 -1.68 13.78
C LEU A 17 3.88 -1.42 12.54
N SER A 18 3.32 -2.45 11.91
CA SER A 18 2.45 -2.29 10.76
C SER A 18 1.19 -1.50 11.12
N SER A 19 0.58 -1.80 12.28
CA SER A 19 -0.58 -1.09 12.78
C SER A 19 -0.26 0.38 13.11
N LEU A 20 0.90 0.65 13.74
CA LEU A 20 1.34 2.02 14.03
C LEU A 20 1.59 2.82 12.74
N LEU A 21 2.20 2.21 11.72
CA LEU A 21 2.44 2.86 10.43
C LEU A 21 1.13 3.17 9.70
N MET A 22 0.17 2.24 9.71
CA MET A 22 -1.14 2.45 9.10
C MET A 22 -1.98 3.50 9.84
N LEU A 23 -2.00 3.46 11.17
CA LEU A 23 -2.66 4.49 11.97
C LEU A 23 -2.03 5.86 11.75
N GLY A 24 -0.70 5.93 11.74
CA GLY A 24 0.04 7.16 11.42
C GLY A 24 -0.29 7.68 10.02
N TYR A 25 -0.42 6.78 9.03
CA TYR A 25 -0.75 7.15 7.66
C TYR A 25 -2.15 7.76 7.57
N VAL A 26 -3.15 7.12 8.18
CA VAL A 26 -4.53 7.64 8.21
C VAL A 26 -4.57 8.99 8.92
N LEU A 27 -3.91 9.13 10.07
CA LEU A 27 -3.83 10.41 10.79
C LEU A 27 -3.12 11.50 9.97
N ALA A 28 -2.04 11.16 9.26
CA ALA A 28 -1.31 12.11 8.43
C ALA A 28 -2.17 12.61 7.27
N ILE A 29 -2.96 11.74 6.63
CA ILE A 29 -3.89 12.15 5.58
C ILE A 29 -5.03 13.01 6.14
N THR A 30 -5.65 12.61 7.24
CA THR A 30 -6.78 13.38 7.80
C THR A 30 -6.35 14.76 8.29
N LEU A 31 -5.18 14.87 8.92
CA LEU A 31 -4.58 16.16 9.27
C LEU A 31 -4.16 16.97 8.04
N GLY A 32 -3.62 16.30 7.02
CA GLY A 32 -3.25 16.91 5.75
C GLY A 32 -4.43 17.57 5.03
N VAL A 33 -5.60 16.94 5.07
CA VAL A 33 -6.85 17.48 4.49
C VAL A 33 -7.32 18.75 5.22
N GLN A 34 -6.95 18.94 6.49
CA GLN A 34 -7.31 20.13 7.26
C GLN A 34 -6.35 21.32 7.03
N LEU A 35 -5.22 21.13 6.34
CA LEU A 35 -4.27 22.20 6.04
C LEU A 35 -4.73 23.00 4.82
N ASP A 36 -5.30 24.16 5.08
CA ASP A 36 -5.73 25.12 4.06
C ASP A 36 -4.58 26.03 3.57
N SER A 37 -4.92 27.01 2.73
CA SER A 37 -3.97 28.00 2.20
C SER A 37 -3.47 29.01 3.25
N GLY A 38 -4.03 29.01 4.47
CA GLY A 38 -3.60 29.86 5.57
C GLY A 38 -2.28 29.42 6.21
N TRP A 39 -1.87 28.17 5.97
CA TRP A 39 -0.62 27.63 6.51
C TRP A 39 0.60 27.91 5.61
N PRO A 40 1.80 28.09 6.20
CA PRO A 40 3.05 28.20 5.45
C PRO A 40 3.27 27.03 4.47
N MET A 41 3.78 27.35 3.28
CA MET A 41 4.06 26.37 2.23
C MET A 41 4.95 25.22 2.70
N SER A 42 5.97 25.49 3.53
CA SER A 42 6.86 24.49 4.09
C SER A 42 6.12 23.43 4.91
N ILE A 43 5.15 23.85 5.73
CA ILE A 43 4.35 22.94 6.56
C ILE A 43 3.44 22.08 5.68
N ARG A 44 2.81 22.67 4.67
CA ARG A 44 1.94 21.95 3.72
C ARG A 44 2.72 20.90 2.92
N VAL A 45 3.92 21.24 2.47
CA VAL A 45 4.81 20.29 1.77
C VAL A 45 5.23 19.16 2.70
N LEU A 46 5.66 19.46 3.92
CA LEU A 46 6.02 18.42 4.90
C LEU A 46 4.83 17.50 5.19
N ALA A 47 3.65 18.06 5.41
CA ALA A 47 2.43 17.28 5.64
C ALA A 47 2.06 16.39 4.45
N ALA A 48 2.27 16.84 3.22
CA ALA A 48 2.06 16.04 2.02
C ALA A 48 3.06 14.88 1.89
N LEU A 49 4.29 15.03 2.40
CA LEU A 49 5.34 14.01 2.31
C LEU A 49 5.27 12.95 3.41
N VAL A 50 4.72 13.28 4.59
CA VAL A 50 4.64 12.36 5.73
C VAL A 50 3.92 11.03 5.38
N PRO A 51 2.73 11.03 4.73
CA PRO A 51 2.08 9.79 4.32
C PRO A 51 2.96 8.90 3.44
N ALA A 52 3.72 9.49 2.52
CA ALA A 52 4.62 8.74 1.65
C ALA A 52 5.75 8.05 2.43
N LEU A 53 6.35 8.74 3.40
CA LEU A 53 7.39 8.17 4.27
C LEU A 53 6.86 7.00 5.11
N LEU A 54 5.63 7.09 5.61
CA LEU A 54 4.98 6.02 6.38
C LEU A 54 4.70 4.79 5.51
N ILE A 55 4.26 4.98 4.27
CA ILE A 55 4.09 3.88 3.31
C ILE A 55 5.44 3.24 2.97
N ILE A 56 6.50 4.02 2.77
CA ILE A 56 7.86 3.48 2.55
C ILE A 56 8.29 2.63 3.75
N GLY A 57 8.06 3.12 4.97
CA GLY A 57 8.33 2.36 6.20
C GLY A 57 7.57 1.03 6.24
N PHE A 58 6.29 1.04 5.85
CA PHE A 58 5.46 -0.16 5.78
C PHE A 58 6.00 -1.16 4.74
N VAL A 59 6.36 -0.68 3.54
CA VAL A 59 6.96 -1.51 2.49
C VAL A 59 8.26 -2.16 2.96
N VAL A 60 9.15 -1.40 3.62
CA VAL A 60 10.40 -1.95 4.18
C VAL A 60 10.11 -3.03 5.23
N LEU A 61 9.09 -2.84 6.07
CA LEU A 61 8.66 -3.83 7.05
C LEU A 61 8.12 -5.11 6.38
N GLU A 62 7.32 -4.97 5.33
CA GLU A 62 6.83 -6.09 4.50
C GLU A 62 7.97 -6.87 3.86
N PHE A 63 8.94 -6.19 3.24
CA PHE A 63 10.11 -6.84 2.67
C PHE A 63 10.89 -7.66 3.70
N ARG A 64 11.03 -7.14 4.92
CA ARG A 64 11.65 -7.87 6.03
C ARG A 64 10.82 -9.09 6.43
N ARG A 65 9.49 -8.99 6.47
CA ARG A 65 8.59 -10.12 6.74
C ARG A 65 8.76 -11.22 5.68
N ILE A 66 8.68 -10.84 4.41
CA ILE A 66 8.76 -11.77 3.26
C ILE A 66 10.12 -12.48 3.25
N ARG A 67 11.23 -11.76 3.47
CA ARG A 67 12.58 -12.35 3.51
C ARG A 67 12.76 -13.40 4.61
N ASN A 68 11.95 -13.35 5.66
CA ASN A 68 11.98 -14.33 6.75
C ASN A 68 11.03 -15.52 6.51
N THR A 69 10.42 -15.64 5.34
CA THR A 69 9.57 -16.78 4.94
C THR A 69 10.31 -17.75 4.02
N ASP A 70 9.76 -18.96 3.84
CA ASP A 70 10.32 -19.99 2.96
C ASP A 70 10.46 -19.54 1.50
N GLU A 71 11.39 -20.13 0.75
CA GLU A 71 11.68 -19.74 -0.63
C GLU A 71 10.46 -19.79 -1.56
N LEU A 72 9.63 -20.84 -1.44
CA LEU A 72 8.40 -20.95 -2.23
C LEU A 72 7.46 -19.77 -1.98
N ARG A 73 7.34 -19.37 -0.72
CA ARG A 73 6.48 -18.26 -0.31
C ARG A 73 7.04 -16.91 -0.76
N GLN A 74 8.35 -16.73 -0.69
CA GLN A 74 9.01 -15.54 -1.24
C GLN A 74 8.73 -15.39 -2.74
N ARG A 75 8.77 -16.49 -3.51
CA ARG A 75 8.43 -16.47 -4.94
C ARG A 75 6.97 -16.08 -5.19
N MET A 76 6.03 -16.67 -4.44
CA MET A 76 4.61 -16.31 -4.55
C MET A 76 4.38 -14.82 -4.25
N GLU A 77 4.99 -14.28 -3.19
CA GLU A 77 4.85 -12.87 -2.78
C GLU A 77 5.48 -11.91 -3.79
N LEU A 78 6.65 -12.25 -4.34
CA LEU A 78 7.30 -11.45 -5.38
C LEU A 78 6.48 -11.45 -6.68
N GLU A 79 5.94 -12.58 -7.10
CA GLU A 79 5.10 -12.67 -8.30
C GLU A 79 3.78 -11.90 -8.12
N ALA A 80 3.13 -12.06 -6.97
CA ALA A 80 1.93 -11.27 -6.63
C ALA A 80 2.24 -9.77 -6.58
N GLY A 81 3.37 -9.37 -5.98
CA GLY A 81 3.81 -7.98 -5.93
C GLY A 81 4.10 -7.39 -7.33
N MET A 82 4.79 -8.13 -8.18
CA MET A 82 5.08 -7.73 -9.56
C MET A 82 3.80 -7.59 -10.39
N LEU A 83 2.85 -8.53 -10.26
CA LEU A 83 1.54 -8.44 -10.91
C LEU A 83 0.75 -7.23 -10.42
N THR A 84 0.77 -6.99 -9.12
CA THR A 84 0.10 -5.84 -8.51
C THR A 84 0.67 -4.55 -9.09
N LEU A 85 1.99 -4.41 -9.17
CA LEU A 85 2.63 -3.24 -9.79
C LEU A 85 2.29 -3.12 -11.28
N ALA A 86 2.38 -4.22 -12.03
CA ALA A 86 2.12 -4.24 -13.47
C ALA A 86 0.69 -3.81 -13.81
N VAL A 87 -0.28 -4.13 -12.96
CA VAL A 87 -1.70 -3.74 -13.14
C VAL A 87 -1.97 -2.35 -12.56
N SER A 88 -1.48 -2.07 -11.36
CA SER A 88 -1.83 -0.83 -10.64
C SER A 88 -1.21 0.41 -11.25
N VAL A 89 0.04 0.37 -11.71
CA VAL A 89 0.71 1.55 -12.30
C VAL A 89 -0.06 2.09 -13.51
N PRO A 90 -0.38 1.31 -14.55
CA PRO A 90 -1.14 1.83 -15.69
C PRO A 90 -2.56 2.22 -15.30
N LEU A 91 -3.22 1.47 -14.40
CA LEU A 91 -4.58 1.78 -13.96
C LEU A 91 -4.65 3.12 -13.21
N LEU A 92 -3.77 3.33 -12.23
CA LEU A 92 -3.71 4.58 -11.46
C LEU A 92 -3.27 5.75 -12.34
N SER A 93 -2.38 5.52 -13.29
CA SER A 93 -1.99 6.56 -14.27
C SER A 93 -3.18 6.96 -15.15
N ALA A 94 -3.94 6.00 -15.66
CA ALA A 94 -5.14 6.28 -16.44
C ALA A 94 -6.21 7.02 -15.63
N ILE A 95 -6.42 6.63 -14.37
CA ILE A 95 -7.34 7.32 -13.45
C ILE A 95 -6.87 8.76 -13.22
N GLY A 96 -5.58 8.98 -12.96
CA GLY A 96 -5.03 10.33 -12.76
C GLY A 96 -5.18 11.23 -13.99
N LEU A 97 -5.03 10.68 -15.20
CA LEU A 97 -5.26 11.43 -16.44
C LEU A 97 -6.74 11.77 -16.66
N LEU A 98 -7.67 10.89 -16.26
CA LEU A 98 -9.10 11.15 -16.34
C LEU A 98 -9.56 12.21 -15.33
N ASP A 99 -8.95 12.24 -14.15
CA ASP A 99 -9.18 13.25 -13.11
C ASP A 99 -8.65 14.62 -13.57
N ASP A 100 -7.42 14.67 -14.11
CA ASP A 100 -6.84 15.91 -14.67
C ASP A 100 -7.64 16.46 -15.86
N ALA A 101 -8.21 15.58 -16.69
CA ALA A 101 -9.10 15.97 -17.78
C ALA A 101 -10.50 16.43 -17.32
N GLY A 102 -10.81 16.35 -16.02
CA GLY A 102 -12.13 16.68 -15.46
C GLY A 102 -13.24 15.71 -15.85
N ILE A 103 -12.89 14.50 -16.30
CA ILE A 103 -13.85 13.48 -16.77
C ILE A 103 -14.37 12.66 -15.59
N MET A 104 -13.56 12.44 -14.56
CA MET A 104 -13.92 11.61 -13.42
C MET A 104 -13.23 12.12 -12.15
N GLU A 105 -14.01 12.54 -11.15
CA GLU A 105 -13.49 12.87 -9.82
C GLU A 105 -13.33 11.59 -9.00
N VAL A 106 -12.12 11.03 -8.95
CA VAL A 106 -11.85 9.85 -8.11
C VAL A 106 -11.30 10.33 -6.77
N PRO A 107 -11.98 10.05 -5.64
CA PRO A 107 -11.44 10.40 -4.34
C PRO A 107 -10.11 9.68 -4.14
N PHE A 108 -9.05 10.43 -3.82
CA PHE A 108 -7.72 9.87 -3.57
C PHE A 108 -7.75 8.71 -2.55
N LEU A 109 -8.67 8.76 -1.58
CA LEU A 109 -8.92 7.71 -0.60
C LEU A 109 -9.28 6.34 -1.20
N MET A 110 -9.82 6.29 -2.42
CA MET A 110 -10.17 5.06 -3.13
C MET A 110 -8.96 4.34 -3.72
N SER A 111 -7.80 5.01 -3.84
CA SER A 111 -6.57 4.42 -4.37
C SER A 111 -6.07 3.24 -3.53
N VAL A 112 -6.11 3.36 -2.20
CA VAL A 112 -5.64 2.32 -1.27
C VAL A 112 -6.51 1.05 -1.32
N PRO A 113 -7.85 1.13 -1.19
CA PRO A 113 -8.72 -0.04 -1.39
C PRO A 113 -8.54 -0.69 -2.76
N ALA A 114 -8.39 0.09 -3.82
CA ALA A 114 -8.18 -0.44 -5.17
C ALA A 114 -6.87 -1.24 -5.26
N LEU A 115 -5.77 -0.69 -4.73
CA LEU A 115 -4.48 -1.38 -4.65
C LEU A 115 -4.57 -2.68 -3.84
N MET A 116 -5.26 -2.64 -2.70
CA MET A 116 -5.47 -3.83 -1.86
C MET A 116 -6.25 -4.93 -2.59
N LEU A 117 -7.31 -4.56 -3.32
CA LEU A 117 -8.09 -5.52 -4.10
C LEU A 117 -7.26 -6.17 -5.22
N ILE A 118 -6.46 -5.37 -5.94
CA ILE A 118 -5.54 -5.87 -6.96
C ILE A 118 -4.54 -6.84 -6.34
N TYR A 119 -3.95 -6.47 -5.19
CA TYR A 119 -2.98 -7.31 -4.49
C TYR A 119 -3.58 -8.63 -4.01
N ILE A 120 -4.77 -8.61 -3.41
CA ILE A 120 -5.47 -9.83 -2.95
C ILE A 120 -5.75 -10.75 -4.15
N ALA A 121 -6.21 -10.20 -5.28
CA ALA A 121 -6.45 -10.97 -6.49
C ALA A 121 -5.15 -11.57 -7.04
N ALA A 122 -4.06 -10.79 -7.07
CA ALA A 122 -2.75 -11.24 -7.52
C ALA A 122 -2.19 -12.36 -6.62
N GLN A 123 -2.32 -12.23 -5.30
CA GLN A 123 -1.93 -13.27 -4.35
C GLN A 123 -2.76 -14.54 -4.53
N ALA A 124 -4.09 -14.43 -4.68
CA ALA A 124 -4.96 -15.58 -4.89
C ALA A 124 -4.61 -16.33 -6.18
N TRP A 125 -4.26 -15.60 -7.25
CA TRP A 125 -3.80 -16.18 -8.50
C TRP A 125 -2.44 -16.86 -8.35
N ALA A 126 -1.46 -16.19 -7.73
CA ALA A 126 -0.12 -16.74 -7.50
C ALA A 126 -0.22 -18.02 -6.64
N HIS A 127 -1.04 -18.01 -5.59
CA HIS A 127 -1.24 -19.19 -4.75
C HIS A 127 -1.80 -20.37 -5.54
N ARG A 128 -2.80 -20.15 -6.41
CA ARG A 128 -3.37 -21.21 -7.27
C ARG A 128 -2.36 -21.77 -8.27
N ARG A 129 -1.38 -20.98 -8.70
CA ARG A 129 -0.35 -21.40 -9.67
C ARG A 129 0.69 -22.34 -9.06
N TYR A 130 0.98 -22.19 -7.77
CA TYR A 130 2.04 -22.92 -7.07
C TYR A 130 1.51 -24.01 -6.10
N GLN A 131 0.21 -24.27 -6.12
CA GLN A 131 -0.40 -25.49 -5.54
C GLN A 131 -0.33 -26.63 -6.56
#